data_AF-A0AA41YWG1-F1
#
_entry.id   AF-A0AA41YWG1-F1
#
_cell.length_a   1.000
_cell.length_b   1.000
_cell.length_c   1.000
_cell.angle_alpha   90.00
_cell.angle_beta   90.00
_cell.angle_gamma   90.00
#
_symmetry.space_group_name_H-M   'P 1'
#
loop_
_entity.id
_entity.type
_entity.pdbx_description
1 polymer ?
#
loop_
_entity_poly.entity_id
_entity_poly.type
_entity_poly.pdbx_seq_one_letter_code
_entity_poly.pdbx_strand_id
1 'polypeptide(L)'
;MTAGLFLWQNTIVHCSAHAQICAIFLRFETWRIWLYMQPLESNEKVSQSVLSPDSRIYPLIVDLDHTLILTDSLYEHLAVGLFTNPSGLARAVPLLQQGRAAFKAGLSSRIAFSAEHLPLREDLVQWLRDEATKGREIHLCSAANRTIVEAIERRLGLFHSAVGSDVINLKGAAKADYLDRTFPDGFVYAGDSAADLAVWAKARGIVLAGVAPGVASEARRLGKPIEAEFRSKPLGIRPLLKALRVHHWSKNALIFVPLILSHGWTDPSAILHVLLGLCCLLMVTSATYLMNDIADLEADRRHWSKKHRALASGLMSIRAGFTMAGCALVLAFIGALLLSHAFALALASYLALTLAYSFGLKRIPLLDTLVIGILFTTRLVMGIALLGQPLAEWLLTFSVFFFVSLAIAKRHTEIIRAGSKVSHSLERRGYRVEDEPLTLALGVASSVASLVIMVLFIAQEAQRGVVYHHPKMLWGIPVILSIWVGRIWLLAHRGQMNDDPVSFALRDKSSLLIGAATAVFFFLAL
;
A
#
# COMPACT_ATOMS: atom_id res chain seq x y z
N MET A 1 3.61 -53.92 -30.96
CA MET A 1 4.82 -54.76 -30.99
C MET A 1 6.01 -53.84 -30.72
N THR A 2 6.33 -53.62 -29.44
CA THR A 2 7.40 -54.33 -28.69
C THR A 2 8.79 -53.94 -29.23
N ALA A 3 9.45 -52.95 -28.62
CA ALA A 3 10.46 -53.10 -27.53
C ALA A 3 11.84 -53.52 -28.09
N GLY A 4 13.00 -53.00 -27.68
CA GLY A 4 13.38 -52.22 -26.50
C GLY A 4 14.60 -51.32 -26.79
N LEU A 5 14.83 -50.24 -26.04
CA LEU A 5 15.49 -50.25 -24.73
C LEU A 5 16.88 -50.91 -24.78
N PHE A 6 17.93 -50.10 -24.96
CA PHE A 6 19.09 -49.99 -24.06
C PHE A 6 20.16 -49.11 -24.71
N LEU A 7 20.22 -47.84 -24.30
CA LEU A 7 21.44 -47.03 -24.14
C LEU A 7 21.00 -45.67 -23.60
N TRP A 8 20.60 -45.70 -22.33
CA TRP A 8 20.32 -44.55 -21.47
C TRP A 8 21.38 -44.57 -20.38
N GLN A 9 22.49 -43.86 -20.59
CA GLN A 9 23.39 -43.42 -19.53
C GLN A 9 24.37 -42.40 -20.09
N ASN A 10 24.41 -41.22 -19.45
CA ASN A 10 25.45 -40.18 -19.56
C ASN A 10 25.35 -39.15 -20.68
N THR A 11 24.29 -38.33 -20.71
CA THR A 11 24.40 -36.86 -20.84
C THR A 11 23.02 -36.25 -20.58
N ILE A 12 22.95 -35.07 -19.95
CA ILE A 12 21.74 -34.37 -19.45
C ILE A 12 21.41 -34.70 -17.99
N VAL A 13 22.35 -34.34 -17.10
CA VAL A 13 22.02 -33.80 -15.77
C VAL A 13 22.93 -32.58 -15.59
N HIS A 14 22.40 -31.48 -15.05
CA HIS A 14 23.00 -30.14 -14.89
C HIS A 14 22.83 -29.14 -16.03
N CYS A 15 21.57 -28.86 -16.40
CA CYS A 15 21.19 -27.49 -16.81
C CYS A 15 19.69 -27.25 -16.62
N SER A 16 19.21 -27.10 -15.38
CA SER A 16 17.83 -26.64 -15.13
C SER A 16 17.73 -25.79 -13.86
N ALA A 17 18.10 -24.51 -13.99
CA ALA A 17 17.73 -23.46 -13.02
C ALA A 17 17.59 -22.09 -13.71
N HIS A 18 18.32 -21.86 -14.81
CA HIS A 18 18.25 -20.60 -15.56
C HIS A 18 17.13 -20.51 -16.62
N ALA A 19 16.55 -21.64 -17.06
CA ALA A 19 15.54 -21.64 -18.13
C ALA A 19 14.10 -21.38 -17.62
N GLN A 20 13.81 -21.59 -16.33
CA GLN A 20 12.46 -21.38 -15.77
C GLN A 20 12.22 -19.95 -15.25
N ILE A 21 13.27 -19.16 -15.02
CA ILE A 21 13.14 -17.76 -14.56
C ILE A 21 12.96 -16.80 -15.76
N CYS A 22 13.59 -17.08 -16.91
CA CYS A 22 13.37 -16.29 -18.14
C CYS A 22 11.99 -16.50 -18.77
N ALA A 23 11.34 -17.67 -18.57
CA ALA A 23 10.00 -17.93 -19.08
C ALA A 23 8.89 -17.20 -18.29
N ILE A 24 9.18 -16.73 -17.08
CA ILE A 24 8.24 -15.95 -16.25
C ILE A 24 8.28 -14.46 -16.60
N PHE A 25 9.43 -13.93 -17.05
CA PHE A 25 9.60 -12.51 -17.39
C PHE A 25 9.13 -12.15 -18.82
N LEU A 26 9.20 -13.07 -19.77
CA LEU A 26 8.79 -12.83 -21.16
C LEU A 26 7.29 -13.00 -21.44
N ARG A 27 6.50 -13.44 -20.44
CA ARG A 27 5.03 -13.55 -20.54
C ARG A 27 4.26 -12.28 -20.14
N PHE A 28 4.97 -11.20 -19.78
CA PHE A 28 4.38 -9.95 -19.27
C PHE A 28 4.12 -8.87 -20.34
N GLU A 29 4.62 -9.01 -21.57
CA GLU A 29 4.45 -7.98 -22.63
C GLU A 29 3.39 -8.30 -23.69
N THR A 30 2.81 -9.50 -23.73
CA THR A 30 1.75 -9.85 -24.71
C THR A 30 0.31 -9.66 -24.18
N TRP A 31 0.14 -9.21 -22.94
CA TRP A 31 -1.20 -8.96 -22.35
C TRP A 31 -1.79 -7.57 -22.62
N ARG A 32 -1.09 -6.69 -23.35
CA ARG A 32 -1.54 -5.31 -23.62
C ARG A 32 -2.50 -5.13 -24.81
N ILE A 33 -2.84 -6.20 -25.52
CA ILE A 33 -3.75 -6.13 -26.69
C ILE A 33 -5.05 -6.94 -26.46
N TRP A 34 -5.14 -7.75 -25.39
CA TRP A 34 -6.33 -8.57 -25.08
C TRP A 34 -7.35 -7.88 -24.13
N LEU A 35 -7.23 -6.57 -23.93
CA LEU A 35 -8.03 -5.79 -22.96
C LEU A 35 -9.01 -4.78 -23.61
N TYR A 36 -9.19 -4.83 -24.94
CA TYR A 36 -10.08 -3.90 -25.66
C TYR A 36 -11.14 -4.55 -26.57
N MET A 37 -11.27 -5.88 -26.58
CA MET A 37 -12.36 -6.57 -27.29
C MET A 37 -12.82 -7.81 -26.53
N GLN A 38 -13.77 -7.63 -25.61
CA GLN A 38 -14.72 -8.69 -25.30
C GLN A 38 -16.14 -8.20 -25.59
N PRO A 39 -16.96 -9.02 -26.26
CA PRO A 39 -18.34 -8.64 -26.58
C PRO A 39 -19.15 -8.50 -25.29
N LEU A 40 -20.12 -7.58 -25.31
CA LEU A 40 -21.21 -7.55 -24.35
C LEU A 40 -22.03 -8.84 -24.51
N GLU A 41 -21.72 -9.86 -23.71
CA GLU A 41 -22.60 -11.00 -23.53
C GLU A 41 -23.84 -10.54 -22.76
N SER A 42 -24.92 -10.40 -23.52
CA SER A 42 -26.28 -10.26 -23.02
C SER A 42 -26.79 -11.61 -22.52
N ASN A 43 -27.67 -11.51 -21.52
CA ASN A 43 -28.57 -12.54 -20.97
C ASN A 43 -27.99 -13.57 -19.99
N GLU A 44 -28.18 -13.28 -18.71
CA GLU A 44 -28.70 -14.29 -17.78
C GLU A 44 -30.03 -13.81 -17.20
N LYS A 45 -31.05 -14.65 -17.40
CA LYS A 45 -32.46 -14.40 -17.10
C LYS A 45 -32.64 -14.14 -15.61
N VAL A 46 -33.16 -12.95 -15.28
CA VAL A 46 -33.86 -12.70 -14.02
C VAL A 46 -35.01 -13.69 -13.94
N SER A 47 -34.89 -14.67 -13.03
CA SER A 47 -36.00 -15.54 -12.68
C SER A 47 -37.07 -14.66 -12.04
N GLN A 48 -38.09 -14.30 -12.81
CA GLN A 48 -39.29 -13.66 -12.31
C GLN A 48 -39.98 -14.66 -11.38
N SER A 49 -39.74 -14.52 -10.07
CA SER A 49 -40.59 -15.12 -9.06
C SER A 49 -41.97 -14.47 -9.19
N VAL A 50 -42.96 -15.31 -9.44
CA VAL A 50 -44.39 -15.02 -9.50
C VAL A 50 -44.77 -14.01 -8.42
N LEU A 51 -45.20 -12.82 -8.84
CA LEU A 51 -45.79 -11.81 -7.96
C LEU A 51 -47.14 -12.34 -7.47
N SER A 52 -47.22 -12.67 -6.18
CA SER A 52 -48.47 -12.93 -5.48
C SER A 52 -49.27 -11.63 -5.28
N PRO A 53 -50.62 -11.69 -5.20
CA PRO A 53 -51.55 -10.58 -5.50
C PRO A 53 -51.72 -9.51 -4.41
N ASP A 54 -50.79 -9.40 -3.46
CA ASP A 54 -50.80 -8.35 -2.43
C ASP A 54 -49.62 -7.40 -2.68
N SER A 55 -49.70 -6.58 -3.74
CA SER A 55 -48.59 -5.69 -4.12
C SER A 55 -48.57 -4.41 -3.28
N ARG A 56 -48.58 -4.54 -1.95
CA ARG A 56 -48.25 -3.42 -1.06
C ARG A 56 -46.75 -3.16 -1.20
N ILE A 57 -46.39 -2.01 -1.77
CA ILE A 57 -44.99 -1.58 -1.86
C ILE A 57 -44.54 -1.20 -0.45
N TYR A 58 -43.84 -2.10 0.22
CA TYR A 58 -43.30 -1.85 1.55
C TYR A 58 -42.14 -0.84 1.48
N PRO A 59 -42.00 0.04 2.49
CA PRO A 59 -40.85 0.93 2.60
C PRO A 59 -39.56 0.12 2.66
N LEU A 60 -38.51 0.66 2.03
CA LEU A 60 -37.20 0.06 1.94
C LEU A 60 -36.22 0.72 2.91
N ILE A 61 -35.71 -0.05 3.86
CA ILE A 61 -34.81 0.41 4.90
C ILE A 61 -33.42 -0.09 4.55
N VAL A 62 -32.45 0.82 4.52
CA VAL A 62 -31.08 0.55 4.07
C VAL A 62 -30.11 0.78 5.23
N ASP A 63 -29.20 -0.17 5.50
CA ASP A 63 -28.07 0.07 6.40
C ASP A 63 -26.95 0.88 5.72
N LEU A 64 -26.10 1.51 6.53
CA LEU A 64 -24.99 2.32 6.05
C LEU A 64 -23.69 1.52 5.88
N ASP A 65 -23.06 1.14 7.00
CA ASP A 65 -21.73 0.50 7.04
C ASP A 65 -21.76 -0.83 6.26
N HIS A 66 -20.80 -1.06 5.38
CA HIS A 66 -20.67 -2.24 4.49
C HIS A 66 -21.84 -2.55 3.52
N THR A 67 -23.01 -1.98 3.77
CA THR A 67 -24.21 -2.07 2.93
C THR A 67 -24.19 -0.99 1.84
N LEU A 68 -24.44 0.27 2.21
CA LEU A 68 -24.49 1.42 1.29
C LEU A 68 -23.09 1.98 1.01
N ILE A 69 -22.26 2.11 2.04
CA ILE A 69 -20.83 2.40 1.90
C ILE A 69 -20.04 1.09 1.97
N LEU A 70 -18.93 0.99 1.24
CA LEU A 70 -18.09 -0.22 1.23
C LEU A 70 -17.21 -0.37 2.48
N THR A 71 -17.10 0.69 3.29
CA THR A 71 -16.26 0.74 4.49
C THR A 71 -17.08 0.80 5.78
N ASP A 72 -16.39 0.73 6.92
CA ASP A 72 -16.98 0.92 8.26
C ASP A 72 -16.64 2.32 8.75
N SER A 73 -17.67 3.13 9.00
CA SER A 73 -17.53 4.54 9.34
C SER A 73 -16.79 4.77 10.66
N LEU A 74 -16.77 3.80 11.58
CA LEU A 74 -16.00 3.90 12.82
C LEU A 74 -14.50 3.84 12.52
N TYR A 75 -14.06 2.89 11.69
CA TYR A 75 -12.64 2.78 11.34
C TYR A 75 -12.17 3.94 10.47
N GLU A 76 -13.05 4.52 9.65
CA GLU A 76 -12.80 5.78 8.94
C GLU A 76 -12.53 6.92 9.94
N HIS A 77 -13.39 7.11 10.94
CA HIS A 77 -13.19 8.13 11.99
C HIS A 77 -11.93 7.89 12.81
N LEU A 78 -11.63 6.62 13.14
CA LEU A 78 -10.41 6.27 13.87
C LEU A 78 -9.16 6.59 13.05
N ALA A 79 -9.17 6.31 11.74
CA ALA A 79 -8.07 6.64 10.84
C ALA A 79 -7.84 8.16 10.79
N VAL A 80 -8.91 8.94 10.58
CA VAL A 80 -8.81 10.41 10.61
C VAL A 80 -8.30 10.88 11.97
N GLY A 81 -8.90 10.42 13.06
CA GLY A 81 -8.49 10.75 14.43
C GLY A 81 -7.02 10.46 14.71
N LEU A 82 -6.50 9.32 14.25
CA LEU A 82 -5.11 8.94 14.48
C LEU A 82 -4.12 9.87 13.78
N PHE A 83 -4.40 10.28 12.54
CA PHE A 83 -3.43 10.98 11.70
C PHE A 83 -3.64 12.50 11.63
N THR A 84 -4.83 13.01 11.92
CA THR A 84 -5.12 14.46 11.85
C THR A 84 -5.40 15.09 13.21
N ASN A 85 -5.99 14.34 14.16
CA ASN A 85 -6.33 14.86 15.49
C ASN A 85 -6.10 13.82 16.60
N PRO A 86 -4.84 13.42 16.85
CA PRO A 86 -4.51 12.36 17.81
C PRO A 86 -4.92 12.72 19.25
N SER A 87 -4.91 14.01 19.62
CA SER A 87 -5.37 14.47 20.94
C SER A 87 -6.88 14.37 21.11
N GLY A 88 -7.65 14.59 20.03
CA GLY A 88 -9.10 14.35 20.00
C GLY A 88 -9.41 12.87 20.17
N LEU A 89 -8.68 11.99 19.46
CA LEU A 89 -8.80 10.54 19.59
C LEU A 89 -8.46 10.07 21.02
N ALA A 90 -7.32 10.49 21.57
CA ALA A 90 -6.90 10.11 22.93
C ALA A 90 -7.95 10.49 23.99
N ARG A 91 -8.60 11.66 23.84
CA ARG A 91 -9.69 12.10 24.72
C ARG A 91 -11.01 11.36 24.52
N ALA A 92 -11.19 10.70 23.37
CA ALA A 92 -12.39 9.89 23.11
C ALA A 92 -12.24 8.46 23.68
N VAL A 93 -11.02 7.90 23.73
CA VAL A 93 -10.77 6.52 24.17
C VAL A 93 -11.41 6.17 25.53
N PRO A 94 -11.32 7.00 26.59
CA PRO A 94 -11.96 6.67 27.88
C PRO A 94 -13.47 6.45 27.80
N LEU A 95 -14.16 7.05 26.82
CA LEU A 95 -15.60 6.88 26.62
C LEU A 95 -15.99 5.47 26.18
N LEU A 96 -15.03 4.61 25.77
CA LEU A 96 -15.28 3.19 25.55
C LEU A 96 -15.79 2.48 26.81
N GLN A 97 -15.40 2.94 28.01
CA GLN A 97 -15.89 2.39 29.28
C GLN A 97 -17.40 2.64 29.46
N GLN A 98 -17.94 3.66 28.80
CA GLN A 98 -19.36 3.99 28.78
C GLN A 98 -20.12 3.31 27.63
N GLY A 99 -19.42 2.47 26.84
CA GLY A 99 -19.99 1.71 25.73
C GLY A 99 -19.68 2.26 24.34
N ARG A 100 -19.97 1.46 23.32
CA ARG A 100 -19.62 1.75 21.91
C ARG A 100 -20.35 2.99 21.36
N ALA A 101 -21.58 3.24 21.79
CA ALA A 101 -22.37 4.41 21.36
C ALA A 101 -21.75 5.72 21.88
N ALA A 102 -21.43 5.76 23.19
CA ALA A 102 -20.73 6.89 23.82
C ALA A 102 -19.38 7.18 23.16
N PHE A 103 -18.62 6.13 22.84
CA PHE A 103 -17.36 6.28 22.11
C PHE A 103 -17.54 6.88 20.70
N LYS A 104 -18.52 6.39 19.92
CA LYS A 104 -18.84 6.93 18.59
C LYS A 104 -19.22 8.42 18.66
N ALA A 105 -20.09 8.79 19.61
CA ALA A 105 -20.47 10.18 19.83
C ALA A 105 -19.27 11.05 20.27
N GLY A 106 -18.41 10.51 21.14
CA GLY A 106 -17.16 11.14 21.55
C GLY A 106 -16.19 11.40 20.40
N LEU A 107 -16.08 10.46 19.45
CA LEU A 107 -15.27 10.63 18.25
C LEU A 107 -15.85 11.72 17.33
N SER A 108 -17.14 11.62 16.98
CA SER A 108 -17.78 12.55 16.04
C SER A 108 -17.84 13.99 16.56
N SER A 109 -17.96 14.20 17.88
CA SER A 109 -17.91 15.54 18.48
C SER A 109 -16.52 16.17 18.53
N ARG A 110 -15.45 15.39 18.38
CA ARG A 110 -14.05 15.84 18.57
C ARG A 110 -13.26 15.88 17.27
N ILE A 111 -13.68 15.11 16.28
CA ILE A 111 -12.92 14.87 15.05
C ILE A 111 -13.84 15.20 13.88
N ALA A 112 -13.50 16.26 13.15
CA ALA A 112 -14.20 16.62 11.94
C ALA A 112 -14.01 15.51 10.88
N PHE A 113 -15.11 15.06 10.30
CA PHE A 113 -15.15 13.98 9.33
C PHE A 113 -16.00 14.36 8.12
N SER A 114 -15.46 14.20 6.92
CA SER A 114 -16.21 14.39 5.67
C SER A 114 -16.64 13.04 5.11
N ALA A 115 -17.94 12.87 4.90
CA ALA A 115 -18.53 11.70 4.25
C ALA A 115 -18.58 11.82 2.70
N GLU A 116 -18.11 12.94 2.16
CA GLU A 116 -18.28 13.31 0.74
C GLU A 116 -17.65 12.32 -0.22
N HIS A 117 -16.49 11.74 0.12
CA HIS A 117 -15.74 10.84 -0.75
C HIS A 117 -15.78 9.38 -0.29
N LEU A 118 -16.65 9.03 0.67
CA LEU A 118 -16.80 7.64 1.09
C LEU A 118 -17.19 6.75 -0.11
N PRO A 119 -16.56 5.57 -0.27
CA PRO A 119 -16.81 4.69 -1.40
C PRO A 119 -18.19 4.07 -1.26
N LEU A 120 -19.06 4.32 -2.23
CA LEU A 120 -20.42 3.79 -2.26
C LEU A 120 -20.48 2.46 -3.01
N ARG A 121 -21.48 1.65 -2.66
CA ARG A 121 -21.92 0.51 -3.46
C ARG A 121 -22.78 1.01 -4.62
N GLU A 122 -22.13 1.40 -5.71
CA GLU A 122 -22.78 2.10 -6.83
C GLU A 122 -23.94 1.30 -7.47
N ASP A 123 -23.83 -0.03 -7.54
CA ASP A 123 -24.89 -0.93 -8.03
C ASP A 123 -26.14 -0.91 -7.13
N LEU A 124 -25.96 -0.90 -5.80
CA LEU A 124 -27.06 -0.73 -4.85
C LEU A 124 -27.65 0.68 -4.94
N VAL A 125 -26.81 1.72 -5.00
CA VAL A 125 -27.28 3.12 -5.11
C VAL A 125 -28.13 3.32 -6.35
N GLN A 126 -27.71 2.76 -7.49
CA GLN A 126 -28.48 2.84 -8.73
C GLN A 126 -29.84 2.14 -8.57
N TRP A 127 -29.87 0.94 -8.01
CA TRP A 127 -31.12 0.22 -7.75
C TRP A 127 -32.06 0.97 -6.80
N LEU A 128 -31.53 1.61 -5.75
CA LEU A 128 -32.32 2.44 -4.84
C LEU A 128 -32.94 3.64 -5.56
N ARG A 129 -32.23 4.28 -6.50
CA ARG A 129 -32.79 5.35 -7.34
C ARG A 129 -33.92 4.83 -8.23
N ASP A 130 -33.75 3.65 -8.80
CA ASP A 130 -34.78 3.02 -9.64
C ASP A 130 -36.02 2.65 -8.80
N GLU A 131 -35.87 2.25 -7.54
CA GLU A 131 -37.00 2.02 -6.63
C GLU A 131 -37.69 3.31 -6.20
N ALA A 132 -36.95 4.39 -5.95
CA ALA A 132 -37.52 5.69 -5.61
C ALA A 132 -38.37 6.26 -6.76
N THR A 133 -37.95 6.08 -8.02
CA THR A 133 -38.73 6.51 -9.19
C THR A 133 -40.04 5.75 -9.36
N LYS A 134 -40.15 4.54 -8.78
CA LYS A 134 -41.41 3.77 -8.69
C LYS A 134 -42.32 4.25 -7.54
N GLY A 135 -41.92 5.27 -6.80
CA GLY A 135 -42.68 5.81 -5.66
C GLY A 135 -42.49 5.04 -4.35
N ARG A 136 -41.47 4.18 -4.25
CA ARG A 136 -41.16 3.46 -3.02
C ARG A 136 -40.49 4.39 -2.00
N GLU A 137 -41.01 4.43 -0.78
CA GLU A 137 -40.35 5.13 0.33
C GLU A 137 -39.04 4.43 0.70
N ILE A 138 -37.96 5.21 0.84
CA ILE A 138 -36.63 4.71 1.17
C ILE A 138 -36.13 5.41 2.43
N HIS A 139 -35.67 4.64 3.41
CA HIS A 139 -35.18 5.13 4.70
C HIS A 139 -33.76 4.62 4.97
N LEU A 140 -32.90 5.47 5.53
CA LEU A 140 -31.55 5.10 5.96
C LEU A 140 -31.58 4.83 7.47
N CYS A 141 -31.24 3.62 7.92
CA CYS A 141 -31.23 3.27 9.33
C CYS A 141 -29.96 2.49 9.72
N SER A 142 -29.09 3.12 10.52
CA SER A 142 -27.78 2.54 10.83
C SER A 142 -27.33 2.68 12.28
N ALA A 143 -26.42 1.78 12.66
CA ALA A 143 -25.67 1.84 13.90
C ALA A 143 -24.56 2.92 13.88
N ALA A 144 -24.29 3.54 12.73
CA ALA A 144 -23.35 4.64 12.59
C ALA A 144 -23.81 5.89 13.37
N ASN A 145 -22.88 6.78 13.70
CA ASN A 145 -23.22 8.03 14.37
C ASN A 145 -24.14 8.89 13.48
N ARG A 146 -25.14 9.53 14.10
CA ARG A 146 -26.14 10.37 13.43
C ARG A 146 -25.55 11.37 12.42
N THR A 147 -24.47 12.07 12.76
CA THR A 147 -23.84 13.07 11.88
C THR A 147 -23.35 12.47 10.56
N ILE A 148 -22.90 11.20 10.57
CA ILE A 148 -22.43 10.50 9.38
C ILE A 148 -23.62 10.12 8.50
N VAL A 149 -24.69 9.60 9.12
CA VAL A 149 -25.92 9.18 8.45
C VAL A 149 -26.57 10.38 7.75
N GLU A 150 -26.69 11.52 8.43
CA GLU A 150 -27.21 12.78 7.88
C GLU A 150 -26.32 13.37 6.77
N ALA A 151 -25.00 13.15 6.84
CA ALA A 151 -24.09 13.58 5.78
C ALA A 151 -24.27 12.75 4.49
N ILE A 152 -24.50 11.44 4.62
CA ILE A 152 -24.77 10.56 3.48
C ILE A 152 -26.16 10.80 2.91
N GLU A 153 -27.16 11.03 3.76
CA GLU A 153 -28.50 11.45 3.35
C GLU A 153 -28.43 12.69 2.46
N ARG A 154 -27.79 13.77 2.93
CA ARG A 154 -27.63 15.01 2.16
C ARG A 154 -26.86 14.80 0.86
N ARG A 155 -25.86 13.91 0.85
CA ARG A 155 -25.06 13.60 -0.35
C ARG A 155 -25.90 12.91 -1.43
N LEU A 156 -26.81 12.01 -1.06
CA LEU A 156 -27.56 11.21 -2.01
C LEU A 156 -28.94 11.78 -2.35
N GLY A 157 -29.56 12.56 -1.45
CA GLY A 157 -30.87 13.18 -1.65
C GLY A 157 -32.00 12.19 -1.93
N LEU A 158 -31.85 10.94 -1.46
CA LEU A 158 -32.69 9.80 -1.84
C LEU A 158 -33.65 9.33 -0.73
N PHE A 159 -33.35 9.67 0.53
CA PHE A 159 -34.02 9.09 1.69
C PHE A 159 -35.13 10.01 2.21
N HIS A 160 -36.26 9.41 2.59
CA HIS A 160 -37.39 10.08 3.24
C HIS A 160 -37.10 10.33 4.72
N SER A 161 -36.29 9.47 5.35
CA SER A 161 -35.77 9.71 6.69
C SER A 161 -34.40 9.04 6.87
N ALA A 162 -33.55 9.64 7.69
CA ALA A 162 -32.27 9.07 8.08
C ALA A 162 -32.14 8.99 9.61
N VAL A 163 -31.86 7.78 10.13
CA VAL A 163 -31.76 7.50 11.56
C VAL A 163 -30.42 6.83 11.86
N GLY A 164 -29.59 7.51 12.65
CA GLY A 164 -28.34 6.97 13.17
C GLY A 164 -28.40 6.66 14.66
N SER A 165 -27.38 5.97 15.18
CA SER A 165 -27.21 5.79 16.61
C SER A 165 -26.77 7.09 17.29
N ASP A 166 -27.46 7.43 18.37
CA ASP A 166 -27.13 8.51 19.29
C ASP A 166 -27.09 7.93 20.72
N VAL A 167 -28.19 8.04 21.47
CA VAL A 167 -28.33 7.45 22.81
C VAL A 167 -28.67 5.95 22.77
N ILE A 168 -29.42 5.50 21.75
CA ILE A 168 -29.83 4.09 21.58
C ILE A 168 -28.93 3.42 20.54
N ASN A 169 -28.36 2.26 20.89
CA ASN A 169 -27.54 1.46 19.97
C ASN A 169 -28.43 0.71 18.97
N LEU A 170 -28.56 1.25 17.75
CA LEU A 170 -29.36 0.66 16.68
C LEU A 170 -28.59 -0.47 15.96
N LYS A 171 -28.31 -1.57 16.67
CA LYS A 171 -27.66 -2.76 16.10
C LYS A 171 -28.38 -4.05 16.50
N GLY A 172 -28.52 -4.98 15.56
CA GLY A 172 -29.10 -6.30 15.81
C GLY A 172 -30.55 -6.22 16.29
N ALA A 173 -30.88 -6.92 17.37
CA ALA A 173 -32.23 -6.99 17.93
C ALA A 173 -32.83 -5.62 18.27
N ALA A 174 -32.03 -4.69 18.81
CA ALA A 174 -32.51 -3.34 19.11
C ALA A 174 -32.91 -2.56 17.84
N LYS A 175 -32.20 -2.77 16.72
CA LYS A 175 -32.58 -2.21 15.42
C LYS A 175 -33.86 -2.86 14.91
N ALA A 176 -33.97 -4.18 15.04
CA ALA A 176 -35.16 -4.91 14.62
C ALA A 176 -36.41 -4.44 15.37
N ASP A 177 -36.35 -4.28 16.70
CA ASP A 177 -37.46 -3.81 17.53
C ASP A 177 -37.83 -2.35 17.22
N TYR A 178 -36.85 -1.50 16.94
CA TYR A 178 -37.11 -0.14 16.51
C TYR A 178 -37.88 -0.12 15.18
N LEU A 179 -37.38 -0.84 14.16
CA LEU A 179 -38.00 -0.86 12.83
C LEU A 179 -39.40 -1.48 12.84
N ASP A 180 -39.63 -2.52 13.65
CA ASP A 180 -40.93 -3.16 13.84
C ASP A 180 -41.96 -2.20 14.45
N ARG A 181 -41.52 -1.32 15.37
CA ARG A 181 -42.38 -0.27 15.95
C ARG A 181 -42.63 0.89 14.99
N THR A 182 -41.63 1.27 14.20
CA THR A 182 -41.73 2.40 13.26
C THR A 182 -42.53 2.05 12.01
N PHE A 183 -42.44 0.79 11.54
CA PHE A 183 -43.10 0.31 10.34
C PHE A 183 -43.98 -0.92 10.66
N PRO A 184 -45.09 -0.75 11.41
CA PRO A 184 -45.93 -1.86 11.87
C PRO A 184 -46.61 -2.62 10.73
N ASP A 185 -46.82 -1.94 9.59
CA ASP A 185 -47.34 -2.55 8.37
C ASP A 185 -46.35 -3.50 7.68
N GLY A 186 -45.06 -3.45 8.05
CA GLY A 186 -43.99 -4.23 7.47
C GLY A 186 -43.05 -3.39 6.60
N PHE A 187 -41.85 -3.93 6.39
CA PHE A 187 -40.77 -3.26 5.70
C PHE A 187 -39.82 -4.24 5.00
N VAL A 188 -39.00 -3.74 4.09
CA VAL A 188 -37.95 -4.51 3.41
C VAL A 188 -36.60 -3.97 3.84
N TYR A 189 -35.64 -4.87 4.08
CA TYR A 189 -34.36 -4.47 4.69
C TYR A 189 -33.15 -4.85 3.85
N ALA A 190 -32.32 -3.85 3.51
CA ALA A 190 -31.00 -4.01 2.92
C ALA A 190 -29.91 -3.99 4.00
N GLY A 191 -29.14 -5.08 4.08
CA GLY A 191 -28.07 -5.26 5.06
C GLY A 191 -26.95 -6.18 4.55
N ASP A 192 -25.86 -6.27 5.30
CA ASP A 192 -24.65 -7.02 4.91
C ASP A 192 -24.24 -8.13 5.91
N SER A 193 -24.73 -8.05 7.16
CA SER A 193 -24.06 -8.69 8.29
C SER A 193 -24.93 -9.72 9.02
N ALA A 194 -24.29 -10.57 9.84
CA ALA A 194 -25.01 -11.51 10.70
C ALA A 194 -25.90 -10.82 11.75
N ALA A 195 -25.60 -9.56 12.11
CA ALA A 195 -26.46 -8.80 13.02
C ALA A 195 -27.81 -8.48 12.38
N ASP A 196 -27.88 -8.45 11.05
CA ASP A 196 -29.09 -8.12 10.30
C ASP A 196 -30.06 -9.30 10.19
N LEU A 197 -29.66 -10.50 10.59
CA LEU A 197 -30.56 -11.67 10.67
C LEU A 197 -31.77 -11.40 11.58
N ALA A 198 -31.56 -10.71 12.70
CA ALA A 198 -32.66 -10.33 13.59
C ALA A 198 -33.64 -9.33 12.92
N VAL A 199 -33.13 -8.47 12.04
CA VAL A 199 -33.94 -7.50 11.29
C VAL A 199 -34.68 -8.19 10.15
N TRP A 200 -33.99 -9.04 9.38
CA TRP A 200 -34.58 -9.84 8.30
C TRP A 200 -35.67 -10.81 8.79
N ALA A 201 -35.57 -11.32 10.02
CA ALA A 201 -36.61 -12.15 10.62
C ALA A 201 -37.97 -11.42 10.73
N LYS A 202 -37.93 -10.11 11.02
CA LYS A 202 -39.12 -9.24 11.13
C LYS A 202 -39.55 -8.62 9.80
N ALA A 203 -38.62 -8.49 8.86
CA ALA A 203 -38.88 -7.92 7.54
C ALA A 203 -39.84 -8.78 6.70
N ARG A 204 -40.47 -8.13 5.71
CA ARG A 204 -41.30 -8.75 4.67
C ARG A 204 -40.49 -9.17 3.45
N GLY A 205 -39.33 -8.53 3.22
CA GLY A 205 -38.39 -8.88 2.16
C GLY A 205 -36.96 -8.57 2.55
N ILE A 206 -36.03 -9.21 1.86
CA ILE A 206 -34.58 -9.17 2.13
C ILE A 206 -33.85 -8.62 0.91
N VAL A 207 -32.95 -7.68 1.15
CA VAL A 207 -31.96 -7.23 0.17
C VAL A 207 -30.57 -7.54 0.72
N LEU A 208 -29.81 -8.36 -0.01
CA LEU A 208 -28.47 -8.79 0.39
C LEU A 208 -27.44 -7.84 -0.22
N ALA A 209 -26.74 -7.05 0.61
CA ALA A 209 -25.74 -6.09 0.15
C ALA A 209 -24.33 -6.52 0.55
N GLY A 210 -23.63 -7.23 -0.33
CA GLY A 210 -22.23 -7.63 -0.10
C GLY A 210 -22.03 -8.69 0.97
N VAL A 211 -23.08 -9.47 1.24
CA VAL A 211 -23.17 -10.44 2.35
C VAL A 211 -22.22 -11.62 2.15
N ALA A 212 -21.58 -12.08 3.24
CA ALA A 212 -20.75 -13.28 3.22
C ALA A 212 -21.59 -14.54 2.92
N PRO A 213 -21.05 -15.56 2.21
CA PRO A 213 -21.84 -16.73 1.78
C PRO A 213 -22.60 -17.45 2.90
N GLY A 214 -21.98 -17.60 4.08
CA GLY A 214 -22.62 -18.21 5.25
C GLY A 214 -23.82 -17.42 5.76
N VAL A 215 -23.72 -16.09 5.79
CA VAL A 215 -24.81 -15.20 6.24
C VAL A 215 -25.92 -15.17 5.19
N ALA A 216 -25.60 -15.15 3.90
CA ALA A 216 -26.59 -15.22 2.83
C ALA A 216 -27.38 -16.53 2.87
N SER A 217 -26.75 -17.65 3.22
CA SER A 217 -27.42 -18.93 3.43
C SER A 217 -28.36 -18.91 4.64
N GLU A 218 -27.97 -18.28 5.75
CA GLU A 218 -28.85 -18.10 6.93
C GLU A 218 -30.03 -17.17 6.61
N ALA A 219 -29.80 -16.07 5.89
CA ALA A 219 -30.87 -15.15 5.48
C ALA A 219 -31.92 -15.84 4.60
N ARG A 220 -31.50 -16.68 3.65
CA ARG A 220 -32.41 -17.46 2.79
C ARG A 220 -33.20 -18.52 3.58
N ARG A 221 -32.66 -19.04 4.69
CA ARG A 221 -33.37 -20.01 5.56
C ARG A 221 -34.55 -19.38 6.32
N LEU A 222 -34.63 -18.06 6.40
CA LEU A 222 -35.78 -17.36 6.99
C LEU A 222 -37.07 -17.46 6.14
N GLY A 223 -36.98 -17.97 4.90
CA GLY A 223 -38.15 -18.18 4.04
C GLY A 223 -38.81 -16.90 3.53
N LYS A 224 -38.11 -15.76 3.60
CA LYS A 224 -38.57 -14.45 3.11
C LYS A 224 -38.14 -14.24 1.64
N PRO A 225 -38.90 -13.48 0.84
CA PRO A 225 -38.49 -13.15 -0.53
C PRO A 225 -37.19 -12.34 -0.55
N ILE A 226 -36.26 -12.72 -1.43
CA ILE A 226 -35.05 -11.95 -1.73
C ILE A 226 -35.38 -11.01 -2.90
N GLU A 227 -35.45 -9.71 -2.65
CA GLU A 227 -35.80 -8.72 -3.68
C GLU A 227 -34.61 -8.31 -4.55
N ALA A 228 -33.40 -8.29 -3.97
CA ALA A 228 -32.16 -8.00 -4.69
C ALA A 228 -30.93 -8.57 -3.96
N GLU A 229 -29.87 -8.90 -4.72
CA GLU A 229 -28.59 -9.37 -4.20
C GLU A 229 -27.43 -8.67 -4.92
N PHE A 230 -26.61 -7.96 -4.16
CA PHE A 230 -25.43 -7.25 -4.62
C PHE A 230 -24.18 -7.93 -4.06
N ARG A 231 -23.19 -8.22 -4.90
CA ARG A 231 -21.99 -8.97 -4.49
C ARG A 231 -20.79 -8.06 -4.29
N SER A 232 -20.06 -8.26 -3.20
CA SER A 232 -18.75 -7.65 -3.00
C SER A 232 -17.67 -8.45 -3.71
N LYS A 233 -16.70 -7.78 -4.34
CA LYS A 233 -15.53 -8.44 -4.93
C LYS A 233 -14.60 -8.93 -3.81
N PRO A 234 -14.18 -10.20 -3.79
CA PRO A 234 -13.24 -10.68 -2.79
C PRO A 234 -11.86 -10.03 -2.97
N LEU A 235 -11.13 -9.87 -1.87
CA LEU A 235 -9.76 -9.37 -1.91
C LEU A 235 -8.86 -10.43 -2.55
N GLY A 236 -8.52 -10.25 -3.83
CA GLY A 236 -7.56 -11.10 -4.52
C GLY A 236 -6.11 -10.85 -4.08
N ILE A 237 -5.22 -11.79 -4.40
CA ILE A 237 -3.79 -11.70 -4.08
C ILE A 237 -3.11 -10.50 -4.75
N ARG A 238 -3.52 -10.13 -5.97
CA ARG A 238 -2.93 -9.01 -6.72
C ARG A 238 -3.17 -7.66 -6.02
N PRO A 239 -4.40 -7.27 -5.65
CA PRO A 239 -4.64 -6.09 -4.81
C PRO A 239 -3.85 -6.10 -3.50
N LEU A 240 -3.73 -7.25 -2.85
CA LEU A 240 -2.97 -7.40 -1.60
C LEU A 240 -1.48 -7.11 -1.81
N LEU A 241 -0.84 -7.72 -2.81
CA LEU A 241 0.58 -7.47 -3.14
C LEU A 241 0.82 -6.01 -3.56
N LYS A 242 -0.18 -5.38 -4.20
CA LYS A 242 -0.13 -3.96 -4.53
C LYS A 242 -0.23 -3.08 -3.28
N ALA A 243 -1.09 -3.43 -2.32
CA ALA A 243 -1.21 -2.74 -1.02
C ALA A 243 0.07 -2.87 -0.18
N LEU A 244 0.70 -4.05 -0.16
CA LEU A 244 2.01 -4.28 0.47
C LEU A 244 3.16 -3.58 -0.28
N ARG A 245 2.90 -3.04 -1.47
CA ARG A 245 3.85 -2.40 -2.38
C ARG A 245 5.10 -3.24 -2.69
N VAL A 246 4.89 -4.52 -3.01
CA VAL A 246 5.97 -5.49 -3.35
C VAL A 246 6.93 -4.97 -4.43
N HIS A 247 6.43 -4.19 -5.38
CA HIS A 247 7.24 -3.56 -6.44
C HIS A 247 8.31 -2.57 -5.90
N HIS A 248 8.22 -2.12 -4.65
CA HIS A 248 9.23 -1.29 -3.99
C HIS A 248 10.25 -2.10 -3.17
N TRP A 249 10.07 -3.41 -3.01
CA TRP A 249 10.95 -4.25 -2.20
C TRP A 249 12.39 -4.30 -2.71
N SER A 250 12.60 -4.09 -4.02
CA SER A 250 13.93 -4.04 -4.63
C SER A 250 14.85 -2.99 -4.00
N LYS A 251 14.30 -1.90 -3.45
CA LYS A 251 15.09 -0.87 -2.74
C LYS A 251 15.76 -1.39 -1.47
N ASN A 252 15.21 -2.46 -0.89
CA ASN A 252 15.73 -3.07 0.32
C ASN A 252 16.83 -4.09 0.03
N ALA A 253 17.12 -4.41 -1.24
CA ALA A 253 18.22 -5.29 -1.63
C ALA A 253 19.60 -4.74 -1.21
N LEU A 254 19.70 -3.43 -0.92
CA LEU A 254 20.93 -2.82 -0.40
C LEU A 254 21.41 -3.43 0.93
N ILE A 255 20.54 -4.12 1.68
CA ILE A 255 20.93 -4.85 2.90
C ILE A 255 21.97 -5.95 2.62
N PHE A 256 22.05 -6.45 1.38
CA PHE A 256 23.04 -7.45 0.97
C PHE A 256 24.40 -6.86 0.60
N VAL A 257 24.52 -5.54 0.40
CA VAL A 257 25.79 -4.92 -0.03
C VAL A 257 26.94 -5.25 0.93
N PRO A 258 26.78 -5.17 2.27
CA PRO A 258 27.84 -5.56 3.21
C PRO A 258 28.22 -7.04 3.11
N LEU A 259 27.25 -7.94 2.87
CA LEU A 259 27.53 -9.37 2.69
C LEU A 259 28.42 -9.61 1.47
N ILE A 260 28.18 -8.85 0.39
CA ILE A 260 28.98 -8.91 -0.83
C ILE A 260 30.38 -8.34 -0.57
N LEU A 261 30.48 -7.11 -0.08
CA LEU A 261 31.78 -6.46 0.08
C LEU A 261 32.68 -7.12 1.13
N SER A 262 32.11 -7.85 2.09
CA SER A 262 32.86 -8.63 3.07
C SER A 262 33.15 -10.08 2.66
N HIS A 263 32.75 -10.49 1.45
CA HIS A 263 32.95 -11.85 0.93
C HIS A 263 32.25 -12.94 1.76
N GLY A 264 31.26 -12.56 2.56
CA GLY A 264 30.49 -13.46 3.42
C GLY A 264 29.48 -14.33 2.66
N TRP A 265 29.42 -14.23 1.32
CA TRP A 265 28.52 -15.02 0.49
C TRP A 265 28.84 -16.52 0.46
N THR A 266 30.00 -16.94 0.98
CA THR A 266 30.37 -18.36 1.14
C THR A 266 29.87 -18.95 2.45
N ASP A 267 29.49 -18.12 3.44
CA ASP A 267 28.97 -18.57 4.73
C ASP A 267 27.43 -18.68 4.68
N PRO A 268 26.86 -19.90 4.72
CA PRO A 268 25.42 -20.10 4.72
C PRO A 268 24.72 -19.43 5.92
N SER A 269 25.42 -19.32 7.06
CA SER A 269 24.88 -18.66 8.25
C SER A 269 24.71 -17.17 7.99
N ALA A 270 25.74 -16.48 7.52
CA ALA A 270 25.67 -15.06 7.14
C ALA A 270 24.55 -14.79 6.12
N ILE A 271 24.42 -15.62 5.09
CA ILE A 271 23.35 -15.52 4.08
C ILE A 271 21.97 -15.62 4.74
N LEU A 272 21.78 -16.61 5.62
CA LEU A 272 20.50 -16.80 6.32
C LEU A 272 20.16 -15.61 7.22
N HIS A 273 21.11 -15.08 7.98
CA HIS A 273 20.89 -13.90 8.84
C HIS A 273 20.47 -12.68 8.02
N VAL A 274 21.11 -12.43 6.88
CA VAL A 274 20.75 -11.30 6.00
C VAL A 274 19.40 -11.52 5.32
N LEU A 275 19.05 -12.75 4.94
CA LEU A 275 17.73 -13.09 4.40
C LEU A 275 16.61 -12.88 5.43
N LEU A 276 16.80 -13.34 6.66
CA LEU A 276 15.83 -13.13 7.75
C LEU A 276 15.71 -11.65 8.12
N GLY A 277 16.83 -10.93 8.13
CA GLY A 277 16.85 -9.48 8.33
C GLY A 277 16.13 -8.73 7.21
N LEU A 278 16.29 -9.16 5.95
CA LEU A 278 15.53 -8.65 4.82
C LEU A 278 14.03 -8.86 5.05
N CYS A 279 13.59 -10.06 5.44
CA CYS A 279 12.17 -10.33 5.75
C CYS A 279 11.62 -9.36 6.80
N CYS A 280 12.38 -9.09 7.87
CA CYS A 280 12.01 -8.11 8.89
C CYS A 280 11.87 -6.69 8.30
N LEU A 281 12.85 -6.26 7.50
CA LEU A 281 12.81 -4.96 6.83
C LEU A 281 11.64 -4.85 5.84
N LEU A 282 11.33 -5.91 5.09
CA LEU A 282 10.19 -5.95 4.17
C LEU A 282 8.87 -5.82 4.93
N MET A 283 8.71 -6.50 6.06
CA MET A 283 7.53 -6.37 6.92
C MET A 283 7.36 -4.93 7.44
N VAL A 284 8.42 -4.29 7.94
CA VAL A 284 8.38 -2.88 8.38
C VAL A 284 8.04 -1.94 7.23
N THR A 285 8.68 -2.10 6.07
CA THR A 285 8.39 -1.24 4.90
C THR A 285 6.96 -1.41 4.38
N SER A 286 6.43 -2.64 4.30
CA SER A 286 5.04 -2.87 3.91
C SER A 286 4.04 -2.35 4.96
N ALA A 287 4.33 -2.50 6.26
CA ALA A 287 3.50 -1.93 7.32
C ALA A 287 3.43 -0.40 7.25
N THR A 288 4.58 0.27 7.09
CA THR A 288 4.62 1.74 6.92
C THR A 288 3.89 2.20 5.66
N TYR A 289 3.91 1.44 4.57
CA TYR A 289 3.10 1.77 3.38
C TYR A 289 1.60 1.62 3.61
N LEU A 290 1.17 0.56 4.31
CA LEU A 290 -0.24 0.41 4.70
C LEU A 290 -0.70 1.56 5.59
N MET A 291 0.10 1.94 6.60
CA MET A 291 -0.22 3.07 7.48
C MET A 291 -0.30 4.39 6.72
N ASN A 292 0.61 4.63 5.76
CA ASN A 292 0.54 5.81 4.90
C ASN A 292 -0.70 5.80 3.99
N ASP A 293 -1.07 4.66 3.41
CA ASP A 293 -2.28 4.54 2.58
C ASP A 293 -3.57 4.76 3.42
N ILE A 294 -3.56 4.41 4.72
CA ILE A 294 -4.65 4.74 5.65
C ILE A 294 -4.67 6.25 5.96
N ALA A 295 -3.51 6.86 6.20
CA ALA A 295 -3.41 8.29 6.47
C ALA A 295 -3.86 9.15 5.27
N ASP A 296 -3.61 8.67 4.05
CA ASP A 296 -3.91 9.37 2.80
C ASP A 296 -5.28 8.99 2.19
N LEU A 297 -6.16 8.26 2.90
CA LEU A 297 -7.44 7.75 2.37
C LEU A 297 -8.25 8.81 1.59
N GLU A 298 -8.46 9.97 2.19
CA GLU A 298 -9.24 11.06 1.59
C GLU A 298 -8.56 11.64 0.35
N ALA A 299 -7.25 11.86 0.41
CA ALA A 299 -6.47 12.37 -0.71
C ALA A 299 -6.44 11.35 -1.87
N ASP A 300 -6.35 10.05 -1.55
CA ASP A 300 -6.31 8.97 -2.53
C ASP A 300 -7.67 8.80 -3.23
N ARG A 301 -8.79 8.97 -2.52
CA ARG A 301 -10.15 8.92 -3.10
C ARG A 301 -10.42 10.03 -4.11
N ARG A 302 -9.86 11.22 -3.89
CA ARG A 302 -9.96 12.36 -4.82
C ARG A 302 -9.06 12.22 -6.05
N HIS A 303 -8.02 11.39 -5.98
CA HIS A 303 -7.04 11.28 -7.04
C HIS A 303 -7.45 10.27 -8.13
N TRP A 304 -7.39 10.70 -9.40
CA TRP A 304 -7.85 9.95 -10.57
C TRP A 304 -7.36 8.49 -10.64
N SER A 305 -6.07 8.22 -10.34
CA SER A 305 -5.51 6.86 -10.34
C SER A 305 -5.47 6.16 -8.98
N LYS A 306 -5.44 6.89 -7.86
CA LYS A 306 -5.23 6.30 -6.53
C LYS A 306 -6.54 5.92 -5.85
N LYS A 307 -7.67 6.42 -6.34
CA LYS A 307 -9.02 6.04 -5.87
C LYS A 307 -9.30 4.53 -5.97
N HIS A 308 -8.56 3.83 -6.82
CA HIS A 308 -8.64 2.38 -7.01
C HIS A 308 -7.70 1.57 -6.10
N ARG A 309 -6.97 2.21 -5.17
CA ARG A 309 -6.20 1.48 -4.14
C ARG A 309 -7.15 0.71 -3.24
N ALA A 310 -6.71 -0.46 -2.78
CA ALA A 310 -7.59 -1.40 -2.07
C ALA A 310 -8.25 -0.79 -0.81
N LEU A 311 -7.51 0.00 -0.03
CA LEU A 311 -8.04 0.70 1.15
C LEU A 311 -8.97 1.87 0.75
N ALA A 312 -8.55 2.71 -0.21
CA ALA A 312 -9.31 3.88 -0.66
C ALA A 312 -10.68 3.49 -1.27
N SER A 313 -10.72 2.41 -2.05
CA SER A 313 -11.94 1.92 -2.71
C SER A 313 -12.82 1.06 -1.81
N GLY A 314 -12.40 0.76 -0.57
CA GLY A 314 -13.12 -0.15 0.33
C GLY A 314 -13.01 -1.65 -0.03
N LEU A 315 -12.14 -2.04 -0.98
CA LEU A 315 -11.90 -3.45 -1.30
C LEU A 315 -11.19 -4.19 -0.17
N MET A 316 -10.30 -3.49 0.54
CA MET A 316 -9.66 -3.94 1.77
C MET A 316 -10.18 -3.08 2.91
N SER A 317 -10.65 -3.73 3.98
CA SER A 317 -11.14 -3.00 5.15
C SER A 317 -10.01 -2.27 5.87
N ILE A 318 -10.31 -1.07 6.39
CA ILE A 318 -9.35 -0.26 7.16
C ILE A 318 -8.87 -1.03 8.41
N ARG A 319 -9.78 -1.76 9.06
CA ARG A 319 -9.46 -2.68 10.17
C ARG A 319 -8.38 -3.69 9.76
N ALA A 320 -8.55 -4.38 8.63
CA ALA A 320 -7.56 -5.33 8.15
C ALA A 320 -6.22 -4.63 7.87
N GLY A 321 -6.24 -3.41 7.34
CA GLY A 321 -5.04 -2.59 7.14
C GLY A 321 -4.27 -2.34 8.44
N PHE A 322 -4.96 -1.88 9.49
CA PHE A 322 -4.35 -1.68 10.81
C PHE A 322 -3.85 -2.98 11.42
N THR A 323 -4.65 -4.05 11.40
CA THR A 323 -4.24 -5.36 11.96
C THR A 323 -3.01 -5.90 11.24
N MET A 324 -2.99 -5.87 9.90
CA MET A 324 -1.84 -6.32 9.12
C MET A 324 -0.58 -5.50 9.41
N ALA A 325 -0.69 -4.18 9.44
CA ALA A 325 0.44 -3.31 9.75
C ALA A 325 0.97 -3.56 11.17
N GLY A 326 0.07 -3.64 12.17
CA GLY A 326 0.42 -3.91 13.56
C GLY A 326 1.11 -5.27 13.74
N CYS A 327 0.52 -6.34 13.22
CA CYS A 327 1.10 -7.68 13.29
C CYS A 327 2.47 -7.74 12.59
N ALA A 328 2.61 -7.14 11.40
CA ALA A 328 3.87 -7.10 10.67
C ALA A 328 4.97 -6.36 11.45
N LEU A 329 4.65 -5.24 12.11
CA LEU A 329 5.61 -4.52 12.95
C LEU A 329 6.03 -5.37 14.17
N VAL A 330 5.08 -5.96 14.89
CA VAL A 330 5.37 -6.80 16.06
C VAL A 330 6.26 -7.98 15.67
N LEU A 331 5.89 -8.72 14.62
CA LEU A 331 6.67 -9.86 14.15
C LEU A 331 8.06 -9.46 13.66
N ALA A 332 8.18 -8.32 12.95
CA ALA A 332 9.47 -7.83 12.47
C ALA A 332 10.40 -7.43 13.61
N PHE A 333 9.91 -6.79 14.67
CA PHE A 333 10.74 -6.41 15.81
C PHE A 333 11.09 -7.59 16.71
N ILE A 334 10.19 -8.56 16.89
CA ILE A 334 10.54 -9.83 17.54
C ILE A 334 11.65 -10.52 16.75
N GLY A 335 11.48 -10.70 15.43
CA GLY A 335 12.51 -11.28 14.58
C GLY A 335 13.83 -10.52 14.61
N ALA A 336 13.78 -9.18 14.60
CA ALA A 336 14.98 -8.35 14.66
C ALA A 336 15.74 -8.51 15.99
N LEU A 337 15.04 -8.55 17.12
CA LEU A 337 15.64 -8.75 18.44
C LEU A 337 16.27 -10.15 18.58
N LEU A 338 15.66 -11.16 17.96
CA LEU A 338 16.20 -12.53 17.92
C LEU A 338 17.45 -12.65 17.04
N LEU A 339 17.57 -11.82 15.99
CA LEU A 339 18.75 -11.82 15.11
C LEU A 339 19.92 -11.04 15.72
N SER A 340 19.70 -9.79 16.12
CA SER A 340 20.73 -8.92 16.70
C SER A 340 20.13 -7.65 17.29
N HIS A 341 20.56 -7.28 18.50
CA HIS A 341 20.15 -6.02 19.14
C HIS A 341 20.57 -4.79 18.32
N ALA A 342 21.74 -4.84 17.68
CA ALA A 342 22.22 -3.76 16.81
C ALA A 342 21.33 -3.62 15.56
N PHE A 343 20.91 -4.74 14.97
CA PHE A 343 19.97 -4.75 13.85
C PHE A 343 18.59 -4.21 14.26
N ALA A 344 18.07 -4.64 15.42
CA ALA A 344 16.80 -4.13 15.96
C ALA A 344 16.81 -2.61 16.17
N LEU A 345 17.92 -2.06 16.70
CA LEU A 345 18.09 -0.62 16.88
C LEU A 345 18.18 0.12 15.54
N ALA A 346 18.91 -0.44 14.56
CA ALA A 346 18.99 0.14 13.21
C ALA A 346 17.62 0.13 12.51
N LEU A 347 16.84 -0.95 12.65
CA LEU A 347 15.49 -1.07 12.12
C LEU A 347 14.51 -0.12 12.81
N ALA A 348 14.62 0.07 14.13
CA ALA A 348 13.84 1.05 14.89
C ALA A 348 14.15 2.48 14.45
N SER A 349 15.43 2.81 14.30
CA SER A 349 15.90 4.11 13.79
C SER A 349 15.39 4.38 12.37
N TYR A 350 15.45 3.35 11.50
CA TYR A 350 14.89 3.40 10.16
C TYR A 350 13.39 3.70 10.17
N LEU A 351 12.62 3.00 11.01
CA LEU A 351 11.18 3.22 11.16
C LEU A 351 10.88 4.64 11.66
N ALA A 352 11.56 5.10 12.71
CA ALA A 352 11.40 6.42 13.28
C ALA A 352 11.67 7.52 12.23
N LEU A 353 12.76 7.40 11.47
CA LEU A 353 13.11 8.35 10.41
C LEU A 353 12.09 8.31 9.26
N THR A 354 11.61 7.12 8.89
CA THR A 354 10.56 6.97 7.86
C THR A 354 9.26 7.64 8.28
N LEU A 355 8.85 7.50 9.54
CA LEU A 355 7.66 8.14 10.09
C LEU A 355 7.84 9.66 10.14
N ALA A 356 8.96 10.16 10.68
CA ALA A 356 9.27 11.59 10.73
C ALA A 356 9.26 12.23 9.33
N TYR A 357 9.81 11.51 8.34
CA TYR A 357 9.76 11.92 6.94
C TYR A 357 8.32 12.03 6.42
N SER A 358 7.47 11.03 6.68
CA SER A 358 6.06 11.03 6.28
C SER A 358 5.26 12.18 6.90
N PHE A 359 5.48 12.47 8.19
CA PHE A 359 4.73 13.48 8.94
C PHE A 359 5.14 14.92 8.59
N GLY A 360 6.43 15.20 8.38
CA GLY A 360 6.88 16.58 8.24
C GLY A 360 8.13 16.79 7.39
N LEU A 361 9.18 15.98 7.56
CA LEU A 361 10.50 16.31 6.99
C LEU A 361 10.50 16.37 5.46
N LYS A 362 9.58 15.66 4.78
CA LYS A 362 9.41 15.71 3.33
C LYS A 362 9.01 17.09 2.77
N ARG A 363 8.62 18.04 3.63
CA ARG A 363 8.18 19.39 3.27
C ARG A 363 9.29 20.44 3.40
N ILE A 364 10.45 20.06 3.91
CA ILE A 364 11.60 20.95 4.11
C ILE A 364 12.58 20.71 2.95
N PRO A 365 12.82 21.72 2.07
CA PRO A 365 13.74 21.58 0.95
C PRO A 365 15.15 21.15 1.39
N LEU A 366 15.79 20.31 0.58
CA LEU A 366 17.11 19.70 0.79
C LEU A 366 17.18 18.71 1.97
N LEU A 367 16.45 18.95 3.05
CA LEU A 367 16.32 17.98 4.13
C LEU A 367 15.61 16.71 3.65
N ASP A 368 14.62 16.84 2.75
CA ASP A 368 13.94 15.68 2.19
C ASP A 368 14.88 14.75 1.41
N THR A 369 15.80 15.30 0.60
CA THR A 369 16.80 14.53 -0.15
C THR A 369 17.89 13.96 0.76
N LEU A 370 18.33 14.72 1.76
CA LEU A 370 19.27 14.24 2.78
C LEU A 370 18.71 13.03 3.54
N VAL A 371 17.47 13.14 4.01
CA VAL A 371 16.78 12.06 4.73
C VAL A 371 16.59 10.84 3.83
N ILE A 372 16.26 11.02 2.54
CA ILE A 372 16.20 9.90 1.59
C ILE A 372 17.57 9.21 1.46
N GLY A 373 18.65 9.98 1.36
CA GLY A 373 20.02 9.46 1.34
C GLY A 373 20.32 8.60 2.57
N ILE A 374 20.06 9.14 3.77
CA ILE A 374 20.25 8.44 5.04
C ILE A 374 19.39 7.16 5.11
N LEU A 375 18.13 7.20 4.66
CA LEU A 375 17.25 6.02 4.65
C LEU A 375 17.83 4.91 3.77
N PHE A 376 18.42 5.24 2.61
CA PHE A 376 19.12 4.25 1.79
C PHE A 376 20.37 3.72 2.48
N THR A 377 21.21 4.58 3.07
CA THR A 377 22.40 4.18 3.82
C THR A 377 22.09 3.30 5.03
N THR A 378 20.97 3.55 5.72
CA THR A 378 20.56 2.76 6.89
C THR A 378 20.34 1.28 6.52
N ARG A 379 20.03 0.96 5.26
CA ARG A 379 19.94 -0.44 4.79
C ARG A 379 21.29 -1.13 4.81
N LEU A 380 22.36 -0.42 4.47
CA LEU A 380 23.72 -0.93 4.56
C LEU A 380 24.11 -1.10 6.03
N VAL A 381 23.77 -0.13 6.90
CA VAL A 381 23.98 -0.26 8.36
C VAL A 381 23.29 -1.51 8.92
N MET A 382 22.05 -1.78 8.51
CA MET A 382 21.33 -3.00 8.89
C MET A 382 22.05 -4.27 8.44
N GLY A 383 22.59 -4.29 7.21
CA GLY A 383 23.38 -5.41 6.72
C GLY A 383 24.67 -5.62 7.51
N ILE A 384 25.40 -4.55 7.82
CA ILE A 384 26.62 -4.59 8.65
C ILE A 384 26.29 -5.14 10.06
N ALA A 385 25.21 -4.66 10.67
CA ALA A 385 24.78 -5.08 12.00
C ALA A 385 24.36 -6.56 12.07
N LEU A 386 23.81 -7.12 10.99
CA LEU A 386 23.48 -8.54 10.89
C LEU A 386 24.72 -9.44 10.76
N LEU A 387 25.79 -8.93 10.16
CA LEU A 387 27.06 -9.64 10.01
C LEU A 387 27.98 -9.50 11.22
N GLY A 388 27.61 -8.68 12.21
CA GLY A 388 28.45 -8.41 13.38
C GLY A 388 29.77 -7.71 13.04
N GLN A 389 29.85 -7.03 11.91
CA GLN A 389 31.06 -6.38 11.42
C GLN A 389 31.17 -4.94 11.94
N PRO A 390 32.39 -4.40 12.10
CA PRO A 390 32.57 -2.98 12.36
C PRO A 390 32.02 -2.14 11.21
N LEU A 391 31.58 -0.91 11.51
CA LEU A 391 31.06 0.01 10.49
C LEU A 391 32.17 0.37 9.50
N ALA A 392 31.95 0.08 8.22
CA ALA A 392 32.84 0.52 7.14
C ALA A 392 32.58 2.01 6.83
N GLU A 393 33.35 2.90 7.45
CA GLU A 393 33.16 4.35 7.38
C GLU A 393 33.16 4.88 5.93
N TRP A 394 34.06 4.36 5.09
CA TRP A 394 34.12 4.73 3.67
C TRP A 394 32.82 4.37 2.93
N LEU A 395 32.26 3.18 3.21
CA LEU A 395 31.06 2.66 2.54
C LEU A 395 29.84 3.48 2.92
N LEU A 396 29.71 3.82 4.21
CA LEU A 396 28.62 4.64 4.71
C LEU A 396 28.70 6.06 4.16
N THR A 397 29.88 6.68 4.17
CA THR A 397 30.08 8.04 3.66
C THR A 397 29.86 8.08 2.14
N PHE A 398 30.42 7.13 1.39
CA PHE A 398 30.13 6.93 -0.03
C PHE A 398 28.62 6.83 -0.28
N SER A 399 27.95 5.96 0.48
CA SER A 399 26.52 5.67 0.33
C SER A 399 25.68 6.92 0.56
N VAL A 400 25.94 7.71 1.59
CA VAL A 400 25.19 8.95 1.86
C VAL A 400 25.32 9.91 0.68
N PHE A 401 26.54 10.25 0.26
CA PHE A 401 26.74 11.19 -0.86
C PHE A 401 26.14 10.68 -2.17
N PHE A 402 26.30 9.39 -2.45
CA PHE A 402 25.74 8.76 -3.64
C PHE A 402 24.20 8.83 -3.66
N PHE A 403 23.53 8.40 -2.59
CA PHE A 403 22.07 8.40 -2.54
C PHE A 403 21.47 9.80 -2.39
N VAL A 404 22.17 10.74 -1.74
CA VAL A 404 21.79 12.16 -1.75
C VAL A 404 21.84 12.72 -3.16
N SER A 405 22.91 12.46 -3.92
CA SER A 405 23.00 12.89 -5.33
C SER A 405 21.83 12.37 -6.15
N LEU A 406 21.50 11.07 -6.04
CA LEU A 406 20.37 10.47 -6.75
C LEU A 406 19.01 11.03 -6.31
N ALA A 407 18.85 11.33 -5.01
CA ALA A 407 17.64 11.95 -4.48
C ALA A 407 17.46 13.39 -5.00
N ILE A 408 18.55 14.17 -5.07
CA ILE A 408 18.55 15.51 -5.63
C ILE A 408 18.30 15.46 -7.14
N ALA A 409 18.90 14.53 -7.89
CA ALA A 409 18.63 14.37 -9.32
C ALA A 409 17.14 14.19 -9.62
N LYS A 410 16.45 13.38 -8.82
CA LYS A 410 14.99 13.22 -8.91
C LYS A 410 14.25 14.54 -8.64
N ARG A 411 14.64 15.29 -7.61
CA ARG A 411 14.02 16.60 -7.30
C ARG A 411 14.28 17.62 -8.38
N HIS A 412 15.50 17.68 -8.89
CA HIS A 412 15.88 18.55 -10.00
C HIS A 412 15.01 18.30 -11.23
N THR A 413 14.75 17.04 -11.59
CA THR A 413 13.80 16.71 -12.67
C THR A 413 12.38 17.19 -12.40
N GLU A 414 11.89 17.07 -11.16
CA GLU A 414 10.56 17.59 -10.80
C GLU A 414 10.50 19.12 -10.92
N ILE A 415 11.56 19.84 -10.51
CA ILE A 415 11.70 21.30 -10.62
C ILE A 415 11.67 21.75 -12.09
N ILE A 416 12.53 21.15 -12.94
CA ILE A 416 12.58 21.42 -14.39
C ILE A 416 11.21 21.21 -15.05
N ARG A 417 10.49 20.15 -14.68
CA ARG A 417 9.18 19.82 -15.25
C ARG A 417 8.09 20.80 -14.88
N ALA A 418 8.18 21.44 -13.73
CA ALA A 418 7.19 22.42 -13.34
C ALA A 418 7.42 23.80 -13.95
N GLY A 419 8.67 24.12 -14.29
CA GLY A 419 8.96 25.27 -15.14
C GLY A 419 8.31 25.16 -16.52
N SER A 420 7.99 23.94 -16.99
CA SER A 420 7.37 23.68 -18.30
C SER A 420 5.86 23.39 -18.27
N LYS A 421 5.26 23.05 -17.11
CA LYS A 421 3.80 22.90 -16.92
C LYS A 421 3.41 23.16 -15.46
N VAL A 422 2.21 23.72 -15.22
CA VAL A 422 1.60 23.91 -13.88
C VAL A 422 1.52 22.56 -13.15
N SER A 423 2.52 22.26 -12.31
CA SER A 423 2.59 21.03 -11.52
C SER A 423 2.46 21.35 -10.04
N HIS A 424 1.32 21.01 -9.45
CA HIS A 424 1.01 21.21 -8.03
C HIS A 424 1.87 20.37 -7.05
N SER A 425 2.75 19.49 -7.53
CA SER A 425 3.54 18.61 -6.64
C SER A 425 4.70 19.31 -5.92
N LEU A 426 5.25 20.39 -6.49
CA LEU A 426 6.38 21.12 -5.91
C LEU A 426 5.97 22.03 -4.76
N GLU A 427 4.79 22.67 -4.85
CA GLU A 427 4.27 23.55 -3.79
C GLU A 427 4.19 22.84 -2.44
N ARG A 428 3.90 21.53 -2.44
CA ARG A 428 3.81 20.72 -1.21
C ARG A 428 5.17 20.38 -0.59
N ARG A 429 6.28 20.54 -1.32
CA ARG A 429 7.66 20.22 -0.86
C ARG A 429 8.49 21.47 -0.55
N GLY A 430 7.98 22.66 -0.84
CA GLY A 430 8.64 23.93 -0.54
C GLY A 430 9.72 24.35 -1.55
N TYR A 431 9.90 23.60 -2.65
CA TYR A 431 10.83 23.96 -3.72
C TYR A 431 10.20 24.97 -4.70
N ARG A 432 11.04 25.83 -5.25
CA ARG A 432 10.72 26.79 -6.31
C ARG A 432 11.43 26.39 -7.61
N VAL A 433 10.89 26.86 -8.74
CA VAL A 433 11.52 26.65 -10.06
C VAL A 433 12.93 27.28 -10.10
N GLU A 434 13.14 28.36 -9.35
CA GLU A 434 14.40 29.08 -9.20
C GLU A 434 15.51 28.27 -8.49
N ASP A 435 15.15 27.19 -7.77
CA ASP A 435 16.12 26.34 -7.06
C ASP A 435 16.87 25.37 -8.01
N GLU A 436 16.59 25.43 -9.31
CA GLU A 436 17.17 24.57 -10.35
C GLU A 436 18.71 24.60 -10.36
N PRO A 437 19.41 25.75 -10.38
CA PRO A 437 20.87 25.78 -10.38
C PRO A 437 21.47 25.25 -9.08
N LEU A 438 20.80 25.50 -7.95
CA LEU A 438 21.25 25.03 -6.64
C LEU A 438 21.18 23.50 -6.55
N THR A 439 20.05 22.92 -6.97
CA THR A 439 19.89 21.46 -6.97
C THR A 439 20.83 20.77 -7.96
N LEU A 440 21.11 21.38 -9.11
CA LEU A 440 22.12 20.88 -10.05
C LEU A 440 23.52 20.87 -9.40
N ALA A 441 23.96 22.00 -8.87
CA ALA A 441 25.29 22.14 -8.27
C ALA A 441 25.49 21.19 -7.09
N LEU A 442 24.56 21.18 -6.13
CA LEU A 442 24.65 20.31 -4.94
C LEU A 442 24.65 18.83 -5.29
N GLY A 443 23.80 18.44 -6.24
CA GLY A 443 23.66 17.05 -6.60
C GLY A 443 24.85 16.52 -7.40
N VAL A 444 25.39 17.30 -8.34
CA VAL A 444 26.63 16.96 -9.05
C VAL A 444 27.82 16.94 -8.08
N ALA A 445 27.95 17.94 -7.20
CA ALA A 445 29.00 17.96 -6.19
C ALA A 445 28.95 16.71 -5.28
N SER A 446 27.74 16.30 -4.85
CA SER A 446 27.55 15.08 -4.07
C SER A 446 27.94 13.82 -4.85
N SER A 447 27.70 13.77 -6.16
CA SER A 447 28.16 12.64 -6.99
C SER A 447 29.67 12.56 -7.06
N VAL A 448 30.34 13.68 -7.30
CA VAL A 448 31.80 13.76 -7.39
C VAL A 448 32.42 13.39 -6.05
N ALA A 449 31.87 13.88 -4.93
CA ALA A 449 32.31 13.51 -3.59
C ALA A 449 32.23 11.99 -3.36
N SER A 450 31.13 11.33 -3.77
CA SER A 450 31.03 9.87 -3.68
C SER A 450 32.11 9.15 -4.50
N LEU A 451 32.40 9.61 -5.73
CA LEU A 451 33.45 9.02 -6.56
C LEU A 451 34.85 9.22 -5.95
N VAL A 452 35.12 10.40 -5.39
CA VAL A 452 36.38 10.69 -4.69
C VAL A 452 36.56 9.77 -3.49
N ILE A 453 35.53 9.57 -2.67
CA ILE A 453 35.58 8.65 -1.51
C ILE A 453 35.90 7.23 -1.97
N MET A 454 35.27 6.76 -3.06
CA MET A 454 35.54 5.44 -3.64
C MET A 454 37.01 5.33 -4.12
N VAL A 455 37.52 6.36 -4.80
CA VAL A 455 38.92 6.40 -5.26
C VAL A 455 39.88 6.38 -4.08
N LEU A 456 39.60 7.13 -3.00
CA LEU A 456 40.42 7.15 -1.79
C LEU A 456 40.43 5.77 -1.12
N PHE A 457 39.27 5.11 -1.02
CA PHE A 457 39.19 3.73 -0.52
C PHE A 457 40.07 2.78 -1.34
N ILE A 458 39.98 2.82 -2.68
CA ILE A 458 40.77 1.95 -3.55
C ILE A 458 42.27 2.24 -3.39
N ALA A 459 42.66 3.52 -3.32
CA ALA A 459 44.05 3.94 -3.22
C ALA A 459 44.69 3.62 -1.86
N GLN A 460 43.93 3.74 -0.77
CA GLN A 460 44.47 3.68 0.60
C GLN A 460 44.21 2.35 1.31
N GLU A 461 43.05 1.73 1.11
CA GLU A 461 42.63 0.53 1.84
C GLU A 461 42.65 -0.72 0.94
N ALA A 462 41.99 -0.68 -0.21
CA ALA A 462 41.81 -1.89 -1.03
C ALA A 462 43.13 -2.44 -1.58
N GLN A 463 44.10 -1.59 -1.90
CA GLN A 463 45.43 -2.01 -2.35
C GLN A 463 46.33 -2.57 -1.24
N ARG A 464 46.04 -2.26 0.02
CA ARG A 464 46.84 -2.70 1.17
C ARG A 464 46.26 -3.97 1.82
N GLY A 465 45.01 -4.29 1.53
CA GLY A 465 44.35 -5.49 2.04
C GLY A 465 44.82 -6.77 1.36
N VAL A 466 44.72 -7.89 2.08
CA VAL A 466 45.06 -9.25 1.58
C VAL A 466 43.89 -9.87 0.79
N VAL A 467 42.74 -9.18 0.73
CA VAL A 467 41.47 -9.72 0.24
C VAL A 467 41.39 -9.80 -1.29
N TYR A 468 42.04 -8.87 -2.00
CA TYR A 468 41.99 -8.80 -3.46
C TYR A 468 43.32 -9.27 -4.06
N HIS A 469 43.34 -10.31 -4.89
CA HIS A 469 44.57 -10.76 -5.56
C HIS A 469 45.00 -9.80 -6.68
N HIS A 470 44.06 -9.11 -7.31
CA HIS A 470 44.31 -8.16 -8.38
C HIS A 470 43.65 -6.79 -8.12
N PRO A 471 44.05 -6.05 -7.07
CA PRO A 471 43.37 -4.83 -6.64
C PRO A 471 43.38 -3.71 -7.70
N LYS A 472 44.28 -3.78 -8.68
CA LYS A 472 44.30 -2.85 -9.83
C LYS A 472 43.01 -2.88 -10.66
N MET A 473 42.30 -4.01 -10.69
CA MET A 473 41.03 -4.14 -11.42
C MET A 473 39.92 -3.26 -10.83
N LEU A 474 39.97 -2.94 -9.53
CA LEU A 474 38.98 -2.08 -8.87
C LEU A 474 38.94 -0.66 -9.44
N TRP A 475 40.02 -0.17 -10.06
CA TRP A 475 40.08 1.16 -10.69
C TRP A 475 39.11 1.33 -11.88
N GLY A 476 38.64 0.23 -12.47
CA GLY A 476 37.57 0.29 -13.47
C GLY A 476 36.23 0.77 -12.90
N ILE A 477 35.97 0.49 -11.62
CA ILE A 477 34.68 0.75 -10.97
C ILE A 477 34.36 2.26 -10.89
N PRO A 478 35.25 3.15 -10.38
CA PRO A 478 34.99 4.59 -10.36
C PRO A 478 34.76 5.19 -11.75
N VAL A 479 35.45 4.69 -12.78
CA VAL A 479 35.29 5.17 -14.17
C VAL A 479 33.91 4.78 -14.71
N ILE A 480 33.49 3.53 -14.49
CA ILE A 480 32.16 3.07 -14.91
C ILE A 480 31.05 3.81 -14.17
N LEU A 481 31.22 3.98 -12.85
CA LEU A 481 30.25 4.71 -12.03
C LEU A 481 30.18 6.20 -12.41
N SER A 482 31.29 6.85 -12.78
CA SER A 482 31.26 8.24 -13.22
C SER A 482 30.46 8.45 -14.51
N ILE A 483 30.60 7.52 -15.47
CA ILE A 483 29.78 7.50 -16.69
C ILE A 483 28.30 7.34 -16.33
N TRP A 484 27.97 6.43 -15.40
CA TRP A 484 26.59 6.18 -15.01
C TRP A 484 25.97 7.39 -14.30
N VAL A 485 26.66 7.98 -13.32
CA VAL A 485 26.13 9.14 -12.60
C VAL A 485 26.07 10.38 -13.50
N GLY A 486 27.05 10.57 -14.39
CA GLY A 486 26.99 11.60 -15.42
C GLY A 486 25.77 11.46 -16.32
N ARG A 487 25.43 10.21 -16.72
CA ARG A 487 24.19 9.94 -17.47
C ARG A 487 22.93 10.23 -16.67
N ILE A 488 22.88 9.89 -15.38
CA ILE A 488 21.75 10.23 -14.51
C ILE A 488 21.53 11.74 -14.51
N TRP A 489 22.59 12.53 -14.29
CA TRP A 489 22.50 13.99 -14.27
C TRP A 489 22.13 14.60 -15.62
N LEU A 490 22.65 14.05 -16.73
CA LEU A 490 22.25 14.45 -18.08
C LEU A 490 20.74 14.24 -18.32
N LEU A 491 20.21 13.07 -17.94
CA LEU A 491 18.78 12.76 -18.08
C LEU A 491 17.91 13.59 -17.13
N ALA A 492 18.42 13.84 -15.91
CA ALA A 492 17.71 14.61 -14.91
C ALA A 492 17.54 16.07 -15.35
N HIS A 493 18.61 16.68 -15.85
CA HIS A 493 18.62 18.05 -16.36
C HIS A 493 17.75 18.21 -17.62
N ARG A 494 17.70 17.18 -18.49
CA ARG A 494 16.78 17.14 -19.62
C ARG A 494 15.32 16.90 -19.24
N GLY A 495 15.02 16.72 -17.95
CA GLY A 495 13.67 16.42 -17.48
C GLY A 495 13.14 15.04 -17.92
N GLN A 496 14.02 14.10 -18.31
CA GLN A 496 13.65 12.79 -18.89
C GLN A 496 13.61 11.65 -17.86
N MET A 497 14.05 11.90 -16.64
CA MET A 497 14.05 10.91 -15.56
C MET A 497 12.64 10.74 -14.96
N ASN A 498 11.93 9.69 -15.37
CA ASN A 498 10.57 9.39 -14.89
C ASN A 498 10.55 8.53 -13.61
N ASP A 499 11.52 7.63 -13.49
CA ASP A 499 11.54 6.61 -12.47
C ASP A 499 12.40 7.01 -11.27
N ASP A 500 12.13 6.38 -10.14
CA ASP A 500 13.02 6.41 -8.99
C ASP A 500 14.42 5.90 -9.39
N PRO A 501 15.53 6.53 -8.95
CA PRO A 501 16.88 6.18 -9.39
C PRO A 501 17.23 4.68 -9.25
N VAL A 502 16.74 4.03 -8.19
CA VAL A 502 16.97 2.59 -7.98
C VAL A 502 16.14 1.75 -8.96
N SER A 503 14.89 2.15 -9.22
CA SER A 503 14.07 1.50 -10.24
C SER A 503 14.64 1.69 -11.64
N PHE A 504 15.20 2.87 -11.91
CA PHE A 504 15.89 3.17 -13.16
C PHE A 504 17.10 2.25 -13.33
N ALA A 505 17.96 2.12 -12.31
CA ALA A 505 19.13 1.25 -12.32
C ALA A 505 18.78 -0.22 -12.66
N LEU A 506 17.62 -0.70 -12.23
CA LEU A 506 17.17 -2.08 -12.42
C LEU A 506 16.41 -2.34 -13.73
N ARG A 507 15.89 -1.30 -14.39
CA ARG A 507 15.05 -1.44 -15.60
C ARG A 507 15.75 -0.96 -16.87
N ASP A 508 16.64 0.01 -16.75
CA ASP A 508 17.32 0.61 -17.89
C ASP A 508 18.46 -0.31 -18.37
N LYS A 509 18.40 -0.71 -19.65
CA LYS A 509 19.35 -1.67 -20.25
C LYS A 509 20.80 -1.18 -20.14
N SER A 510 21.04 0.13 -20.36
CA SER A 510 22.38 0.71 -20.22
C SER A 510 22.89 0.65 -18.79
N SER A 511 22.01 0.91 -17.80
CA SER A 511 22.34 0.79 -16.38
C SER A 511 22.66 -0.65 -15.98
N LEU A 512 21.91 -1.63 -16.50
CA LEU A 512 22.19 -3.05 -16.28
C LEU A 512 23.54 -3.48 -16.87
N LEU A 513 23.87 -3.00 -18.07
CA LEU A 513 25.16 -3.29 -18.71
C LEU A 513 26.35 -2.68 -17.94
N ILE A 514 26.19 -1.44 -17.47
CA ILE A 514 27.15 -0.76 -16.59
C ILE A 514 27.30 -1.51 -15.26
N GLY A 515 26.19 -1.96 -14.66
CA GLY A 515 26.19 -2.76 -13.43
C GLY A 515 26.90 -4.11 -13.63
N ALA A 516 26.66 -4.79 -14.74
CA ALA A 516 27.35 -6.03 -15.09
C ALA A 516 28.86 -5.80 -15.29
N ALA A 517 29.26 -4.73 -15.97
CA ALA A 517 30.66 -4.37 -16.12
C ALA A 517 31.33 -4.09 -14.75
N THR A 518 30.63 -3.40 -13.84
CA THR A 518 31.09 -3.16 -12.46
C THR A 518 31.30 -4.49 -11.72
N ALA A 519 30.37 -5.43 -11.85
CA ALA A 519 30.50 -6.76 -11.25
C ALA A 519 31.69 -7.53 -11.82
N VAL A 520 31.93 -7.47 -13.14
CA VAL A 520 33.11 -8.11 -13.77
C VAL A 520 34.42 -7.55 -13.19
N PHE A 521 34.57 -6.22 -13.09
CA PHE A 521 35.77 -5.63 -12.49
C PHE A 521 35.95 -6.00 -11.01
N PHE A 522 34.85 -6.12 -10.26
CA PHE A 522 34.88 -6.59 -8.88
C PHE A 522 35.34 -8.06 -8.80
N PHE A 523 34.77 -8.97 -9.61
CA PHE A 523 35.16 -10.37 -9.63
C PHE A 523 36.58 -10.61 -10.15
N LEU A 524 37.07 -9.80 -11.09
CA LEU A 524 38.45 -9.87 -11.56
C LEU A 524 39.46 -9.35 -10.52
N ALA A 525 39.00 -8.59 -9.52
CA ALA A 525 39.86 -8.10 -8.45
C ALA A 525 40.05 -9.13 -7.33
N LEU A 526 39.06 -10.01 -7.12
CA LEU A 526 39.17 -11.19 -6.26
C LEU A 526 40.26 -12.11 -6.81
#